data_AF-A0A8J6JNI4-F1
#
_entry.id   AF-A0A8J6JNI4-F1
#
_cell.length_a   1.000
_cell.length_b   1.000
_cell.length_c   1.000
_cell.angle_alpha   90.00
_cell.angle_beta   90.00
_cell.angle_gamma   90.00
#
_symmetry.space_group_name_H-M   'P 1'
#
loop_
_entity.id
_entity.type
_entity.pdbx_description
1 polymer ?
#
loop_
_entity_poly.entity_id
_entity_poly.type
_entity_poly.pdbx_seq_one_letter_code
_entity_poly.pdbx_strand_id
1 'polypeptide(L)'
;MHEHEHEHHGRCCGHHHGHRELSEAHIAFLEELEEHHFLPVVRFMVESSRERDFSVEALAPVYLRHKGETMEWVRETGEMLRDLEMAGYLTIDYGYALENYPYTEYRESELYAYFCRTIEEGRERPGFLGDTPVLELGSIAPSYED
;
A
#
# COMPACT_ATOMS: atom_id res chain seq x y z
N MET A 1 60.89 -4.51 -15.12
CA MET A 1 59.60 -4.23 -15.78
C MET A 1 58.52 -4.56 -14.77
N HIS A 2 57.82 -3.50 -14.34
CA HIS A 2 56.51 -3.43 -13.67
C HIS A 2 56.22 -4.32 -12.45
N GLU A 3 55.58 -3.90 -11.38
CA GLU A 3 55.29 -2.62 -10.71
C GLU A 3 54.49 -3.04 -9.47
N HIS A 4 54.65 -2.31 -8.36
CA HIS A 4 53.83 -2.45 -7.16
C HIS A 4 52.44 -1.83 -7.40
N GLU A 5 51.36 -2.44 -6.87
CA GLU A 5 50.15 -1.75 -6.36
C GLU A 5 49.19 -2.82 -5.78
N HIS A 6 49.12 -2.93 -4.46
CA HIS A 6 48.21 -2.25 -3.52
C HIS A 6 46.85 -2.95 -3.35
N GLU A 7 46.69 -3.46 -2.13
CA GLU A 7 45.47 -3.96 -1.51
C GLU A 7 44.27 -3.03 -1.71
N HIS A 8 43.12 -3.61 -2.06
CA HIS A 8 41.84 -3.12 -1.59
C HIS A 8 41.06 -4.29 -0.97
N HIS A 9 41.38 -4.56 0.29
CA HIS A 9 40.46 -5.19 1.23
C HIS A 9 39.27 -4.25 1.46
N GLY A 10 38.20 -4.44 0.69
CA GLY A 10 36.87 -3.91 1.00
C GLY A 10 36.11 -4.90 1.87
N ARG A 11 36.41 -4.91 3.17
CA ARG A 11 35.60 -5.54 4.21
C ARG A 11 34.55 -4.52 4.69
N CYS A 12 33.40 -5.04 5.15
CA CYS A 12 32.25 -4.34 5.76
C CYS A 12 31.11 -4.03 4.76
N CYS A 13 29.84 -4.34 5.01
CA CYS A 13 29.13 -4.65 6.25
C CYS A 13 28.17 -5.83 6.04
N GLY A 14 28.08 -6.72 7.03
CA GLY A 14 26.97 -7.65 7.13
C GLY A 14 25.75 -6.93 7.69
N HIS A 15 24.64 -6.96 6.99
CA HIS A 15 23.32 -6.93 7.60
C HIS A 15 22.52 -8.13 7.11
N HIS A 16 22.09 -8.91 8.09
CA HIS A 16 21.21 -10.04 7.95
C HIS A 16 19.81 -9.54 7.60
N HIS A 17 19.53 -9.33 6.31
CA HIS A 17 18.18 -9.49 5.83
C HIS A 17 18.11 -10.95 5.37
N GLY A 18 17.32 -11.76 6.05
CA GLY A 18 17.07 -13.12 5.59
C GLY A 18 16.60 -13.02 4.15
N HIS A 19 17.44 -13.45 3.20
CA HIS A 19 17.12 -13.44 1.78
C HIS A 19 15.94 -14.39 1.56
N ARG A 20 14.72 -13.88 1.75
CA ARG A 20 13.54 -14.43 1.11
C ARG A 20 13.74 -14.12 -0.36
N GLU A 21 13.84 -15.15 -1.19
CA GLU A 21 13.85 -14.96 -2.64
C GLU A 21 12.55 -14.20 -3.00
N LEU A 22 12.70 -13.02 -3.60
CA LEU A 22 11.57 -12.24 -4.08
C LEU A 22 10.90 -13.02 -5.22
N SER A 23 9.57 -13.13 -5.18
CA SER A 23 8.85 -13.70 -6.32
C SER A 23 8.87 -12.74 -7.51
N GLU A 24 8.58 -13.24 -8.70
CA GLU A 24 8.48 -12.41 -9.92
C GLU A 24 7.49 -11.24 -9.74
N ALA A 25 6.40 -11.43 -8.99
CA ALA A 25 5.43 -10.37 -8.69
C ALA A 25 6.02 -9.28 -7.78
N HIS A 26 6.82 -9.66 -6.78
CA HIS A 26 7.51 -8.69 -5.91
C HIS A 26 8.50 -7.86 -6.72
N ILE A 27 9.29 -8.51 -7.58
CA ILE A 27 10.29 -7.83 -8.43
C ILE A 27 9.59 -6.86 -9.39
N ALA A 28 8.56 -7.31 -10.10
CA ALA A 28 7.83 -6.48 -11.05
C ALA A 28 7.20 -5.24 -10.38
N PHE A 29 6.68 -5.38 -9.15
CA PHE A 29 6.14 -4.25 -8.42
C PHE A 29 7.24 -3.26 -7.99
N LEU A 30 8.39 -3.75 -7.53
CA LEU A 30 9.51 -2.88 -7.16
C LEU A 30 10.07 -2.14 -8.38
N GLU A 31 10.15 -2.78 -9.54
CA GLU A 31 10.52 -2.13 -10.80
C GLU A 31 9.54 -1.00 -11.16
N GLU A 32 8.22 -1.24 -11.05
CA GLU A 32 7.20 -0.20 -11.26
C GLU A 32 7.39 0.97 -10.28
N LEU A 33 7.63 0.67 -9.00
CA LEU A 33 7.82 1.68 -7.97
C LEU A 33 9.10 2.50 -8.21
N GLU A 34 10.19 1.89 -8.67
CA GLU A 34 11.42 2.59 -9.04
C GLU A 34 11.20 3.53 -10.24
N GLU A 35 10.43 3.12 -11.25
CA GLU A 35 10.12 3.97 -12.40
C GLU A 35 9.29 5.19 -11.99
N HIS A 36 8.27 4.98 -11.15
CA HIS A 36 7.31 6.04 -10.78
C HIS A 36 7.73 6.86 -9.55
N HIS A 37 8.70 6.39 -8.76
CA HIS A 37 9.17 6.91 -7.47
C HIS A 37 8.12 6.92 -6.35
N PHE A 38 6.85 7.13 -6.70
CA PHE A 38 5.72 7.03 -5.79
C PHE A 38 4.51 6.44 -6.50
N LEU A 39 3.78 5.56 -5.82
CA LEU A 39 2.55 4.96 -6.32
C LEU A 39 1.37 5.31 -5.41
N PRO A 40 0.15 5.49 -5.95
CA PRO A 40 -1.03 5.78 -5.15
C PRO A 40 -1.49 4.52 -4.42
N VAL A 41 -2.01 4.67 -3.22
CA VAL A 41 -2.68 3.61 -2.47
C VAL A 41 -3.81 4.22 -1.65
N VAL A 42 -4.80 3.44 -1.29
CA VAL A 42 -5.88 3.88 -0.39
C VAL A 42 -6.14 2.84 0.69
N ARG A 43 -6.88 3.24 1.72
CA ARG A 43 -7.56 2.31 2.62
C ARG A 43 -9.01 2.70 2.78
N PHE A 44 -9.85 1.70 2.98
CA PHE A 44 -11.27 1.87 3.22
C PHE A 44 -11.51 1.86 4.73
N MET A 45 -12.02 2.98 5.23
CA MET A 45 -12.28 3.21 6.64
C MET A 45 -13.77 3.35 6.87
N VAL A 46 -14.23 2.87 8.02
CA VAL A 46 -15.61 3.02 8.49
C VAL A 46 -15.58 3.89 9.73
N GLU A 47 -16.23 5.04 9.63
CA GLU A 47 -16.40 5.97 10.74
C GLU A 47 -17.86 6.01 11.21
N SER A 48 -18.08 6.61 12.38
CA SER A 48 -19.42 6.89 12.89
C SER A 48 -19.73 8.37 12.87
N SER A 49 -20.87 8.73 12.30
CA SER A 49 -21.44 10.08 12.42
C SER A 49 -21.86 10.45 13.84
N ARG A 50 -21.93 9.47 14.75
CA ARG A 50 -22.44 9.59 16.13
C ARG A 50 -21.36 9.47 17.20
N GLU A 51 -20.35 8.65 16.96
CA GLU A 51 -19.23 8.42 17.90
C GLU A 51 -17.90 8.80 17.26
N ARG A 52 -17.32 9.92 17.69
CA ARG A 52 -16.10 10.49 17.07
C ARG A 52 -14.88 9.57 17.17
N ASP A 53 -14.81 8.77 18.21
CA ASP A 53 -13.69 7.86 18.45
C ASP A 53 -13.86 6.51 17.72
N PHE A 54 -14.98 6.32 17.01
CA PHE A 54 -15.20 5.13 16.21
C PHE A 54 -14.61 5.30 14.81
N SER A 55 -13.49 4.63 14.56
CA SER A 55 -12.89 4.47 13.24
C SER A 55 -12.32 3.05 13.11
N VAL A 56 -12.70 2.34 12.06
CA VAL A 56 -12.32 0.94 11.82
C VAL A 56 -11.84 0.78 10.38
N GLU A 57 -10.71 0.12 10.20
CA GLU A 57 -10.22 -0.27 8.88
C GLU A 57 -11.04 -1.45 8.33
N ALA A 58 -11.70 -1.25 7.19
CA ALA A 58 -12.42 -2.30 6.48
C ALA A 58 -11.55 -3.02 5.46
N LEU A 59 -10.67 -2.30 4.77
CA LEU A 59 -9.77 -2.88 3.77
C LEU A 59 -8.53 -2.01 3.57
N ALA A 60 -7.36 -2.62 3.76
CA ALA A 60 -6.06 -2.04 3.44
C ALA A 60 -5.04 -3.14 3.11
N PRO A 61 -3.90 -2.82 2.48
CA PRO A 61 -3.81 -1.71 1.53
C PRO A 61 -4.65 -2.02 0.29
N VAL A 62 -5.20 -0.98 -0.34
CA VAL A 62 -5.91 -1.09 -1.63
C VAL A 62 -5.10 -0.38 -2.68
N TYR A 63 -4.50 -1.14 -3.58
CA TYR A 63 -3.78 -0.66 -4.75
C TYR A 63 -4.51 -1.12 -6.02
N LEU A 64 -4.80 -0.18 -6.92
CA LEU A 64 -5.51 -0.43 -8.18
C LEU A 64 -4.70 0.12 -9.35
N ARG A 65 -4.47 -0.71 -10.37
CA ARG A 65 -3.93 -0.25 -11.65
C ARG A 65 -4.99 0.44 -12.51
N HIS A 66 -6.25 0.02 -12.34
CA HIS A 66 -7.41 0.63 -12.97
C HIS A 66 -8.68 0.34 -12.14
N LYS A 67 -9.75 1.08 -12.41
CA LYS A 67 -11.03 1.01 -11.65
C LYS A 67 -11.78 -0.33 -11.70
N GLY A 68 -11.34 -1.23 -12.56
CA GLY A 68 -11.97 -2.54 -12.80
C GLY A 68 -11.26 -3.70 -12.10
N GLU A 69 -10.24 -3.41 -11.28
CA GLU A 69 -9.57 -4.44 -10.49
C GLU A 69 -10.53 -5.07 -9.48
N THR A 70 -10.34 -6.37 -9.25
CA THR A 70 -11.26 -7.18 -8.45
C THR A 70 -10.87 -7.22 -6.98
N MET A 71 -11.77 -7.69 -6.12
CA MET A 71 -11.45 -7.98 -4.71
C MET A 71 -10.32 -9.02 -4.57
N GLU A 72 -10.24 -9.99 -5.49
CA GLU A 72 -9.17 -10.99 -5.50
C GLU A 72 -7.81 -10.36 -5.80
N TRP A 73 -7.74 -9.52 -6.83
CA TRP A 73 -6.54 -8.75 -7.15
C TRP A 73 -6.07 -7.90 -5.96
N VAL A 74 -6.99 -7.17 -5.33
CA VAL A 74 -6.68 -6.31 -4.18
C VAL A 74 -6.18 -7.13 -2.99
N ARG A 75 -6.74 -8.31 -2.75
CA ARG A 75 -6.26 -9.21 -1.69
C ARG A 75 -4.83 -9.68 -1.96
N GLU A 76 -4.57 -10.21 -3.16
CA GLU A 76 -3.24 -10.73 -3.53
C GLU A 76 -2.18 -9.62 -3.53
N THR A 77 -2.50 -8.49 -4.15
CA THR A 77 -1.60 -7.33 -4.17
C THR A 77 -1.42 -6.77 -2.76
N GLY A 78 -2.48 -6.73 -1.95
CA GLY A 78 -2.39 -6.23 -0.58
C GLY A 78 -1.53 -7.10 0.34
N GLU A 79 -1.53 -8.42 0.14
CA GLU A 79 -0.61 -9.34 0.81
C GLU A 79 0.84 -9.11 0.34
N MET A 80 1.06 -9.00 -0.97
CA MET A 80 2.38 -8.70 -1.53
C MET A 80 2.95 -7.38 -1.01
N LEU A 81 2.15 -6.31 -0.96
CA LEU A 81 2.56 -5.00 -0.46
C LEU A 81 2.98 -5.04 1.00
N ARG A 82 2.24 -5.77 1.84
CA ARG A 82 2.61 -5.99 3.25
C ARG A 82 3.90 -6.78 3.37
N ASP A 83 4.08 -7.81 2.54
CA ASP A 83 5.30 -8.59 2.52
C ASP A 83 6.52 -7.73 2.15
N LEU A 84 6.39 -6.84 1.16
CA LEU A 84 7.44 -5.88 0.78
C LEU A 84 7.71 -4.85 1.87
N GLU A 85 6.67 -4.30 2.50
CA GLU A 85 6.81 -3.34 3.60
C GLU A 85 7.51 -3.96 4.82
N MET A 86 7.08 -5.15 5.24
CA MET A 86 7.69 -5.89 6.35
C MET A 86 9.15 -6.26 6.08
N ALA A 87 9.50 -6.51 4.82
CA ALA A 87 10.86 -6.80 4.41
C ALA A 87 11.73 -5.55 4.24
N GLY A 88 11.15 -4.35 4.34
CA GLY A 88 11.87 -3.08 4.23
C GLY A 88 12.27 -2.73 2.80
N TYR A 89 11.41 -3.03 1.81
CA TYR A 89 11.61 -2.59 0.42
C TYR A 89 10.78 -1.35 0.04
N LEU A 90 9.67 -1.11 0.75
CA LEU A 90 8.80 0.05 0.53
C LEU A 90 8.17 0.50 1.85
N THR A 91 7.56 1.67 1.82
CA THR A 91 6.71 2.19 2.91
C THR A 91 5.33 2.53 2.37
N ILE A 92 4.28 2.24 3.14
CA ILE A 92 2.90 2.63 2.85
C ILE A 92 2.48 3.72 3.84
N ASP A 93 2.14 4.91 3.34
CA ASP A 93 1.78 6.05 4.19
C ASP A 93 0.40 6.62 3.81
N TYR A 94 -0.55 6.55 4.74
CA TYR A 94 -1.91 7.09 4.60
C TYR A 94 -2.08 8.53 5.12
N GLY A 95 -1.02 9.13 5.66
CA GLY A 95 -0.93 10.55 6.01
C GLY A 95 -0.45 11.42 4.85
N TYR A 96 0.21 10.84 3.84
CA TYR A 96 0.74 11.54 2.68
C TYR A 96 0.15 11.01 1.36
N ALA A 97 -0.91 11.67 0.90
CA ALA A 97 -1.44 11.46 -0.44
C ALA A 97 -0.52 12.09 -1.50
N LEU A 98 -0.48 11.51 -2.70
CA LEU A 98 0.25 12.05 -3.83
C LEU A 98 -0.32 13.41 -4.27
N GLU A 99 0.54 14.42 -4.32
CA GLU A 99 0.17 15.74 -4.81
C GLU A 99 -0.22 15.69 -6.30
N ASN A 100 -1.29 16.38 -6.66
CA ASN A 100 -1.82 16.45 -8.03
C ASN A 100 -2.24 15.10 -8.65
N TYR A 101 -2.29 14.02 -7.88
CA TYR A 101 -2.85 12.75 -8.33
C TYR A 101 -4.34 12.68 -7.97
N PRO A 102 -5.23 12.41 -8.94
CA PRO A 102 -6.66 12.53 -8.69
C PRO A 102 -7.25 11.33 -7.97
N TYR A 103 -6.61 10.16 -7.88
CA TYR A 103 -7.19 8.91 -7.32
C TYR A 103 -8.57 8.56 -7.92
N THR A 104 -8.76 8.82 -9.21
CA THR A 104 -10.06 8.64 -9.88
C THR A 104 -10.41 7.16 -9.96
N GLU A 105 -9.43 6.31 -10.27
CA GLU A 105 -9.58 4.86 -10.35
C GLU A 105 -10.06 4.24 -9.05
N TYR A 106 -9.68 4.80 -7.90
CA TYR A 106 -10.20 4.38 -6.59
C TYR A 106 -11.63 4.84 -6.37
N ARG A 107 -11.92 6.14 -6.59
CA ARG A 107 -13.27 6.71 -6.35
C ARG A 107 -14.33 6.16 -7.30
N GLU A 108 -13.95 5.80 -8.52
CA GLU A 108 -14.83 5.22 -9.53
C GLU A 108 -14.78 3.68 -9.56
N SER A 109 -14.02 3.04 -8.66
CA SER A 109 -13.93 1.58 -8.64
C SER A 109 -15.25 0.92 -8.26
N GLU A 110 -15.53 -0.23 -8.86
CA GLU A 110 -16.65 -1.08 -8.45
C GLU A 110 -16.50 -1.52 -6.98
N LEU A 111 -15.25 -1.68 -6.53
CA LEU A 111 -14.89 -2.05 -5.17
C LEU A 111 -15.29 -0.97 -4.15
N TYR A 112 -14.97 0.29 -4.42
CA TYR A 112 -15.37 1.41 -3.55
C TYR A 112 -16.89 1.61 -3.58
N ALA A 113 -17.52 1.48 -4.75
CA ALA A 113 -18.97 1.53 -4.85
C ALA A 113 -19.64 0.39 -4.06
N TYR A 114 -19.08 -0.82 -4.07
CA TYR A 114 -19.54 -1.94 -3.27
C TYR A 114 -19.39 -1.66 -1.78
N PHE A 115 -18.23 -1.17 -1.34
CA PHE A 115 -17.97 -0.78 0.04
C PHE A 115 -19.01 0.23 0.56
N CYS A 116 -19.24 1.32 -0.19
CA CYS A 116 -20.24 2.33 0.18
C CYS A 116 -21.64 1.74 0.33
N ARG A 117 -22.06 0.83 -0.57
CA ARG A 117 -23.36 0.15 -0.46
C ARG A 117 -23.44 -0.73 0.80
N THR A 118 -22.38 -1.46 1.13
CA THR A 118 -22.35 -2.30 2.34
C THR A 118 -22.49 -1.48 3.62
N ILE A 119 -21.88 -0.28 3.68
CA ILE A 119 -22.03 0.62 4.83
C ILE A 119 -23.46 1.20 4.91
N GLU A 120 -24.03 1.59 3.77
CA GLU A 120 -25.42 2.07 3.71
C GLU A 120 -26.42 1.01 4.19
N GLU A 121 -26.29 -0.24 3.71
CA GLU A 121 -27.09 -1.37 4.18
C GLU A 121 -26.88 -1.67 5.67
N GLY A 122 -25.66 -1.49 6.16
CA GLY A 122 -25.33 -1.64 7.58
C GLY A 122 -26.03 -0.59 8.44
N ARG A 123 -26.09 0.67 7.99
CA ARG A 123 -26.70 1.80 8.71
C ARG A 123 -28.17 1.57 9.05
N GLU A 124 -28.89 0.82 8.22
CA GLU A 124 -30.30 0.48 8.46
C GLU A 124 -30.50 -0.54 9.59
N ARG A 125 -29.43 -1.22 10.03
CA ARG A 125 -29.50 -2.26 11.06
C ARG A 125 -29.48 -1.66 12.47
N PRO A 126 -30.42 -2.04 13.36
CA PRO A 126 -30.40 -1.57 14.75
C PRO A 126 -29.08 -1.87 15.45
N GLY A 127 -28.48 -0.84 16.07
CA GLY A 127 -27.23 -0.97 16.80
C GLY A 127 -25.96 -0.92 15.96
N PHE A 128 -26.04 -0.74 14.64
CA PHE A 128 -24.86 -0.55 13.81
C PHE A 128 -24.29 0.86 13.99
N LEU A 129 -22.99 0.94 14.27
CA LEU A 129 -22.33 2.18 14.67
C LEU A 129 -21.60 2.87 13.51
N GLY A 130 -20.96 2.08 12.64
CA GLY A 130 -20.15 2.58 11.53
C GLY A 130 -21.00 2.89 10.30
N ASP A 131 -21.41 4.14 10.14
CA ASP A 131 -22.37 4.54 9.10
C ASP A 131 -21.78 5.47 8.03
N THR A 132 -20.50 5.78 8.11
CA THR A 132 -19.82 6.71 7.22
C THR A 132 -18.65 6.00 6.52
N PRO A 133 -18.74 5.73 5.20
CA PRO A 133 -17.61 5.21 4.44
C PRO A 133 -16.60 6.33 4.19
N VAL A 134 -15.33 6.04 4.44
CA VAL A 134 -14.22 6.98 4.24
C VAL A 134 -13.16 6.32 3.36
N LEU A 135 -12.70 7.07 2.36
CA LEU A 135 -11.58 6.71 1.50
C LEU A 135 -10.37 7.53 1.92
N GLU A 136 -9.47 6.92 2.67
CA GLU A 136 -8.21 7.58 3.03
C GLU A 136 -7.17 7.33 1.94
N LEU A 137 -6.55 8.41 1.50
CA LEU A 137 -5.57 8.42 0.42
C LEU A 137 -4.17 8.34 1.00
N GLY A 138 -3.31 7.59 0.33
CA GLY A 138 -1.93 7.44 0.72
C GLY A 138 -1.01 7.26 -0.47
N SER A 139 0.26 7.09 -0.15
CA SER A 139 1.32 6.83 -1.12
C SER A 139 2.14 5.61 -0.72
N ILE A 140 2.73 5.00 -1.72
CA ILE A 140 3.76 3.98 -1.61
C ILE A 140 5.04 4.62 -2.11
N ALA A 141 6.12 4.48 -1.35
CA ALA A 141 7.45 4.96 -1.72
C ALA A 141 8.49 3.85 -1.49
N PRO A 142 9.62 3.83 -2.24
CA PRO A 142 10.76 2.99 -1.88
C PRO A 142 11.23 3.32 -0.46
N SER A 143 11.55 2.31 0.33
CA SER A 143 12.24 2.54 1.59
C SER A 143 13.72 2.72 1.30
N TYR A 144 14.20 3.95 1.43
CA TYR A 144 15.64 4.20 1.43
C TYR A 144 16.17 3.98 2.86
N GLU A 145 17.19 3.14 3.01
CA GLU A 145 17.98 3.16 4.24
C GLU A 145 18.75 4.50 4.29
N ASP A 146 18.41 5.35 5.26
CA ASP A 146 19.19 6.55 5.61
C ASP A 146 20.58 6.21 6.16
#